data_AF-A0A0G4NIS2-F1
#
_entry.id   AF-A0A0G4NIS2-F1
#
_cell.length_a   1.000
_cell.length_b   1.000
_cell.length_c   1.000
_cell.angle_alpha   90.00
_cell.angle_beta   90.00
_cell.angle_gamma   90.00
#
_symmetry.space_group_name_H-M   'P 1'
#
loop_
_entity.id
_entity.type
_entity.pdbx_description
1 polymer ?
#
loop_
_entity_poly.entity_id
_entity_poly.type
_entity_poly.pdbx_seq_one_letter_code
_entity_poly.pdbx_strand_id
1 'polypeptide(L)'
;MDGARKRLEEARQTQPERFADFKDDWLSSGLHLLNTYLKNRLSDPQSRKISKRNKRFQVSFGEELWPLFNALGFVEQTLDNDGADEDYFVPEPLEPPNPPTQIGTLRSFVEDMRFEVENRIIALGQQGPASPHHDSAMDRLEKALHCFNWPQNKSFHVQSINPRDAEFSLLGVLPNFDKSLTLFAYYRQCLIWPTNRKLLTDALANNAKRLGDDELMLQATVEESKIDHPGAAVIANGDNDDTAM
;
A
#
# COMPACT_ATOMS: atom_id res chain seq x y z
N MET A 1 -11.81 20.26 4.72
CA MET A 1 -10.65 21.10 5.07
C MET A 1 -11.07 22.48 5.59
N ASP A 2 -12.23 23.02 5.21
CA ASP A 2 -12.66 24.35 5.65
C ASP A 2 -13.21 24.42 7.09
N GLY A 3 -13.75 23.32 7.63
CA GLY A 3 -14.32 23.29 8.98
C GLY A 3 -13.33 23.61 10.11
N ALA A 4 -12.16 22.95 10.13
CA ALA A 4 -11.15 23.18 11.16
C ALA A 4 -10.58 24.61 11.11
N ARG A 5 -10.39 25.16 9.90
CA ARG A 5 -9.93 26.54 9.72
C ARG A 5 -10.95 27.54 10.24
N LYS A 6 -12.24 27.35 9.91
CA LYS A 6 -13.33 28.17 10.42
C LYS A 6 -13.39 28.13 11.96
N ARG A 7 -13.27 26.94 12.55
CA ARG A 7 -13.24 26.78 14.02
C ARG A 7 -12.04 27.46 14.67
N LEU A 8 -10.86 27.42 14.06
CA LEU A 8 -9.70 28.15 14.58
C LEU A 8 -9.92 29.67 14.55
N GLU A 9 -10.51 30.19 13.48
CA GLU A 9 -10.82 31.62 13.37
C GLU A 9 -11.83 32.06 14.45
N GLU A 10 -12.92 31.31 14.61
CA GLU A 10 -13.91 31.54 15.67
C GLU A 10 -13.28 31.44 17.07
N ALA A 11 -12.38 30.48 17.29
CA ALA A 11 -11.67 30.32 18.56
C ALA A 11 -10.70 31.48 18.85
N ARG A 12 -10.00 32.01 17.84
CA ARG A 12 -9.13 33.19 17.98
C ARG A 12 -9.93 34.47 18.24
N GLN A 13 -11.14 34.60 17.70
CA GLN A 13 -12.01 35.73 17.97
C GLN A 13 -12.60 35.71 19.38
N THR A 14 -13.02 34.54 19.85
CA THR A 14 -13.68 34.38 21.15
C THR A 14 -12.69 34.27 22.32
N GLN A 15 -11.52 33.65 22.10
CA GLN A 15 -10.51 33.39 23.13
C GLN A 15 -9.09 33.67 22.60
N PRO A 16 -8.78 34.92 22.22
CA PRO A 16 -7.54 35.28 21.52
C PRO A 16 -6.28 34.89 22.27
N GLU A 17 -6.21 35.17 23.58
CA GLU A 17 -5.03 34.84 24.40
C GLU A 17 -4.79 33.32 24.47
N ARG A 18 -5.86 32.53 24.50
CA ARG A 18 -5.75 31.07 24.57
C ARG A 18 -5.26 30.47 23.25
N PHE A 19 -5.56 31.06 22.10
CA PHE A 19 -5.21 30.50 20.79
C PHE A 19 -4.08 31.25 20.07
N ALA A 20 -3.43 32.22 20.73
CA ALA A 20 -2.34 33.02 20.17
C ALA A 20 -1.14 32.17 19.71
N ASP A 21 -0.86 31.08 20.43
CA ASP A 21 0.23 30.12 20.18
C ASP A 21 -0.17 28.95 19.26
N PHE A 22 -1.43 28.89 18.83
CA PHE A 22 -1.93 27.78 18.01
C PHE A 22 -1.33 27.86 16.61
N LYS A 23 -0.60 26.81 16.23
CA LYS A 23 0.07 26.72 14.93
C LYS A 23 -0.89 26.21 13.85
N ASP A 24 -0.84 26.84 12.68
CA ASP A 24 -1.74 26.51 11.56
C ASP A 24 -1.45 25.12 10.95
N ASP A 25 -0.23 24.58 11.14
CA ASP A 25 0.15 23.21 10.74
C ASP A 25 -0.68 22.13 11.47
N TRP A 26 -1.33 22.46 12.58
CA TRP A 26 -2.21 21.53 13.29
C TRP A 26 -3.57 21.35 12.60
N LEU A 27 -3.97 22.26 11.70
CA LEU A 27 -5.23 22.20 10.97
C LEU A 27 -5.32 20.98 10.03
N SER A 28 -4.19 20.56 9.46
CA SER A 28 -4.12 19.38 8.59
C SER A 28 -3.95 18.06 9.37
N SER A 29 -3.86 18.12 10.70
CA SER A 29 -3.44 16.98 11.51
C SER A 29 -4.58 16.14 12.09
N GLY A 30 -5.84 16.41 11.73
CA GLY A 30 -7.02 15.75 12.32
C GLY A 30 -6.98 14.22 12.22
N LEU A 31 -6.65 13.67 11.04
CA LEU A 31 -6.52 12.22 10.84
C LEU A 31 -5.38 11.63 11.67
N HIS A 32 -4.22 12.29 11.71
CA HIS A 32 -3.09 11.85 12.53
C HIS A 32 -3.39 11.88 14.03
N LEU A 33 -4.12 12.90 14.48
CA LEU A 33 -4.56 13.03 15.86
C LEU A 33 -5.55 11.93 16.22
N LEU A 34 -6.52 11.65 15.34
CA LEU A 34 -7.45 10.53 15.51
C LEU A 34 -6.71 9.20 15.58
N ASN A 35 -5.79 8.95 14.64
CA ASN A 35 -4.98 7.73 14.65
C ASN A 35 -4.18 7.57 15.95
N THR A 36 -3.66 8.68 16.49
CA THR A 36 -2.95 8.69 17.77
C THR A 36 -3.87 8.28 18.92
N TYR A 37 -5.09 8.82 18.98
CA TYR A 37 -6.06 8.43 20.01
C TYR A 37 -6.44 6.95 19.90
N LEU A 38 -6.70 6.45 18.69
CA LEU A 38 -7.04 5.04 18.45
C LEU A 38 -5.88 4.11 18.82
N LYS A 39 -4.65 4.45 18.40
CA LYS A 39 -3.44 3.70 18.76
C LYS A 39 -3.24 3.63 20.27
N ASN A 40 -3.37 4.76 20.96
CA ASN A 40 -3.23 4.81 22.42
C ASN A 40 -4.31 3.96 23.10
N ARG A 41 -5.55 4.03 22.60
CA ARG A 41 -6.66 3.22 23.10
C ARG A 41 -6.43 1.72 22.97
N LEU A 42 -5.82 1.29 21.87
CA LEU A 42 -5.51 -0.13 21.64
C LEU A 42 -4.30 -0.63 22.46
N SER A 43 -3.38 0.27 22.78
CA SER A 43 -2.09 -0.06 23.41
C SER A 43 -2.14 0.02 24.94
N ASP A 44 -3.00 0.87 25.49
CA ASP A 44 -3.08 1.14 26.93
C ASP A 44 -4.51 0.93 27.44
N PRO A 45 -4.74 -0.04 28.37
CA PRO A 45 -6.03 -0.23 29.03
C PRO A 45 -6.49 0.99 29.83
N GLN A 46 -5.57 1.87 30.25
CA GLN A 46 -5.82 3.14 30.93
C GLN A 46 -5.70 4.32 29.97
N SER A 47 -6.15 4.12 28.73
CA SER A 47 -6.07 5.12 27.66
C SER A 47 -6.43 6.52 28.14
N ARG A 48 -5.64 7.50 27.69
CA ARG A 48 -5.70 8.87 28.19
C ARG A 48 -7.07 9.50 27.90
N LYS A 49 -7.69 10.04 28.96
CA LYS A 49 -8.84 10.96 28.84
C LYS A 49 -8.49 12.14 27.93
N ILE A 50 -9.46 12.61 27.15
CA ILE A 50 -9.31 13.76 26.24
C ILE A 50 -10.10 14.92 26.83
N SER A 51 -9.40 15.97 27.28
CA SER A 51 -10.05 17.20 27.73
C SER A 51 -10.78 17.88 26.56
N LYS A 52 -12.05 18.27 26.76
CA LYS A 52 -12.78 19.08 25.79
C LYS A 52 -12.18 20.48 25.61
N ARG A 53 -11.39 20.95 26.60
CA ARG A 53 -10.58 22.18 26.54
C ARG A 53 -9.21 21.97 25.88
N ASN A 54 -8.89 20.78 25.37
CA ASN A 54 -7.69 20.61 24.57
C ASN A 54 -7.83 21.40 23.25
N LYS A 55 -6.98 22.43 23.06
CA LYS A 55 -7.03 23.33 21.90
C LYS A 55 -7.03 22.55 20.58
N ARG A 56 -6.15 21.55 20.47
CA ARG A 56 -5.95 20.77 19.24
C ARG A 56 -7.16 19.88 18.95
N PHE A 57 -7.73 19.24 19.97
CA PHE A 57 -8.96 18.45 19.85
C PHE A 57 -10.14 19.32 19.39
N GLN A 58 -10.36 20.46 20.06
CA GLN A 58 -11.43 21.40 19.76
C GLN A 58 -11.37 21.91 18.31
N VAL A 59 -10.18 22.35 17.87
CA VAL A 59 -9.99 22.85 16.50
C VAL A 59 -9.99 21.74 15.45
N SER A 60 -9.54 20.52 15.77
CA SER A 60 -9.49 19.43 14.79
C SER A 60 -10.85 18.77 14.58
N PHE A 61 -11.57 18.47 15.66
CA PHE A 61 -12.82 17.69 15.59
C PHE A 61 -14.07 18.55 15.73
N GLY A 62 -14.08 19.45 16.72
CA GLY A 62 -15.24 20.31 16.98
C GLY A 62 -16.41 19.50 17.53
N GLU A 63 -17.43 20.21 18.00
CA GLU A 63 -18.60 19.58 18.63
C GLU A 63 -19.36 18.69 17.64
N GLU A 64 -19.31 19.04 16.34
CA GLU A 64 -19.97 18.29 15.28
C GLU A 64 -19.40 16.87 15.09
N LEU A 65 -18.15 16.63 15.50
CA LEU A 65 -17.52 15.30 15.44
C LEU A 65 -17.43 14.63 16.82
N TRP A 66 -17.96 15.21 17.89
CA TRP A 66 -18.04 14.53 19.20
C TRP A 66 -18.83 13.22 19.18
N PRO A 67 -19.93 13.07 18.41
CA PRO A 67 -20.62 11.79 18.29
C PRO A 67 -19.73 10.64 17.79
N LEU A 68 -18.67 10.94 17.00
CA LEU A 68 -17.68 9.95 16.60
C LEU A 68 -16.93 9.39 17.80
N PHE A 69 -16.55 10.24 18.76
CA PHE A 69 -15.85 9.79 19.98
C PHE A 69 -16.76 8.93 20.85
N ASN A 70 -18.05 9.27 20.93
CA ASN A 70 -19.04 8.43 21.61
C ASN A 70 -19.16 7.04 20.94
N ALA A 71 -19.22 6.98 19.60
CA ALA A 71 -19.23 5.72 18.86
C ALA A 71 -17.93 4.91 19.04
N LEU A 72 -16.78 5.58 19.21
CA LEU A 72 -15.49 4.95 19.50
C LEU A 72 -15.36 4.46 20.97
N GLY A 73 -16.42 4.56 21.76
CA GLY A 73 -16.45 4.12 23.16
C GLY A 73 -15.77 5.10 24.10
N PHE A 74 -15.85 6.39 23.83
CA PHE A 74 -15.58 7.42 24.84
C PHE A 74 -16.90 7.88 25.46
N VAL A 75 -16.89 8.12 26.76
CA VAL A 75 -18.03 8.63 27.51
C VAL A 75 -17.68 10.01 28.05
N GLU A 76 -18.63 10.93 27.95
CA GLU A 76 -18.49 12.27 28.50
C GLU A 76 -18.61 12.23 30.02
N GLN A 77 -17.60 12.76 30.72
CA GLN A 77 -17.58 12.87 32.17
C GLN A 77 -17.00 14.22 32.60
N THR A 78 -17.64 14.84 33.59
CA THR A 78 -17.09 16.00 34.28
C THR A 78 -16.25 15.52 35.45
N LEU A 79 -14.98 15.88 35.46
CA LEU A 79 -14.01 15.46 36.47
C LEU A 79 -13.39 16.70 37.11
N ASP A 80 -13.17 16.64 38.42
CA ASP A 80 -12.40 17.66 39.13
C ASP A 80 -10.95 17.65 38.64
N ASN A 81 -10.46 18.82 38.23
CA ASN A 81 -9.11 19.06 37.78
C ASN A 81 -8.55 20.31 38.48
N ASP A 82 -7.76 20.09 39.53
CA ASP A 82 -7.17 21.14 40.37
C ASP A 82 -8.19 22.12 41.00
N GLY A 83 -9.35 21.59 41.44
CA GLY A 83 -10.40 22.37 42.10
C GLY A 83 -11.35 23.07 41.13
N ALA A 84 -11.30 22.72 39.84
CA ALA A 84 -12.22 23.17 38.82
C ALA A 84 -12.79 21.97 38.05
N ASP A 85 -14.12 21.92 37.94
CA ASP A 85 -14.81 20.93 37.13
C ASP A 85 -14.51 21.14 35.64
N GLU A 86 -14.03 20.09 34.97
CA GLU A 86 -13.73 20.10 33.54
C GLU A 86 -14.30 18.86 32.85
N ASP A 87 -14.82 19.05 31.64
CA ASP A 87 -15.39 17.98 30.83
C ASP A 87 -14.33 17.22 30.01
N TYR A 88 -14.42 15.90 30.09
CA TYR A 88 -13.53 14.97 29.40
C TYR A 88 -14.32 13.95 28.58
N PHE A 89 -13.70 13.48 27.50
CA PHE A 89 -14.00 12.19 26.90
C PHE A 89 -13.13 11.13 27.57
N VAL A 90 -13.76 10.24 28.33
CA VAL A 90 -13.10 9.14 29.06
C VAL A 90 -13.32 7.84 28.29
N PRO A 91 -12.26 7.13 27.88
CA PRO A 91 -12.42 5.90 27.13
C PRO A 91 -12.97 4.78 28.02
N GLU A 92 -13.97 4.06 27.52
CA GLU A 92 -14.38 2.79 28.10
C GLU A 92 -13.29 1.74 27.88
N PRO A 93 -13.11 0.81 28.85
CA PRO A 93 -12.18 -0.30 28.70
C PRO A 93 -12.49 -1.12 27.45
N LEU A 94 -11.43 -1.50 26.74
CA LEU A 94 -11.52 -2.45 25.64
C LEU A 94 -11.44 -3.89 26.15
N GLU A 95 -12.04 -4.81 25.39
CA GLU A 95 -11.82 -6.24 25.55
C GLU A 95 -10.30 -6.54 25.48
N PRO A 96 -9.80 -7.59 26.14
CA PRO A 96 -8.39 -7.94 26.05
C PRO A 96 -7.99 -8.35 24.62
N PRO A 97 -6.72 -8.14 24.22
CA PRO A 97 -6.25 -8.55 22.91
C PRO A 97 -6.17 -10.09 22.83
N ASN A 98 -7.15 -10.70 22.17
CA ASN A 98 -7.19 -12.14 21.90
C ASN A 98 -7.17 -12.34 20.38
N PRO A 99 -6.02 -12.64 19.75
CA PRO A 99 -5.96 -12.83 18.31
C PRO A 99 -6.55 -14.20 17.88
N PRO A 100 -7.42 -14.26 16.86
CA PRO A 100 -8.02 -13.12 16.15
C PRO A 100 -9.05 -12.40 17.03
N THR A 101 -9.03 -11.06 17.01
CA THR A 101 -9.98 -10.23 17.76
C THR A 101 -11.40 -10.67 17.45
N GLN A 102 -12.21 -10.88 18.50
CA GLN A 102 -13.59 -11.31 18.34
C GLN A 102 -14.42 -10.24 17.61
N ILE A 103 -15.04 -10.62 16.50
CA ILE A 103 -15.90 -9.73 15.70
C ILE A 103 -17.12 -9.28 16.53
N GLY A 104 -17.51 -8.02 16.36
CA GLY A 104 -18.67 -7.43 17.05
C GLY A 104 -18.36 -6.87 18.43
N THR A 105 -17.10 -6.91 18.85
CA THR A 105 -16.61 -6.27 20.08
C THR A 105 -16.23 -4.81 19.84
N LEU A 106 -16.18 -4.00 20.91
CA LEU A 106 -15.73 -2.61 20.80
C LEU A 106 -14.27 -2.53 20.36
N ARG A 107 -13.43 -3.48 20.79
CA ARG A 107 -12.05 -3.62 20.30
C ARG A 107 -12.03 -3.82 18.79
N SER A 108 -12.80 -4.76 18.26
CA SER A 108 -12.81 -5.02 16.80
C SER A 108 -13.19 -3.76 16.02
N PHE A 109 -14.20 -3.02 16.47
CA PHE A 109 -14.60 -1.77 15.86
C PHE A 109 -13.48 -0.71 15.87
N VAL A 110 -12.76 -0.57 16.98
CA VAL A 110 -11.67 0.42 17.10
C VAL A 110 -10.41 0.02 16.33
N GLU A 111 -10.12 -1.27 16.22
CA GLU A 111 -9.08 -1.78 15.32
C GLU A 111 -9.44 -1.45 13.86
N ASP A 112 -10.66 -1.73 13.43
CA ASP A 112 -11.14 -1.42 12.07
C ASP A 112 -11.11 0.08 11.77
N MET A 113 -11.56 0.92 12.72
CA MET A 113 -11.50 2.37 12.57
C MET A 113 -10.08 2.89 12.50
N ARG A 114 -9.14 2.29 13.25
CA ARG A 114 -7.73 2.65 13.13
C ARG A 114 -7.20 2.32 11.74
N PHE A 115 -7.51 1.13 11.22
CA PHE A 115 -7.10 0.73 9.87
C PHE A 115 -7.70 1.66 8.80
N GLU A 116 -8.97 2.04 8.88
CA GLU A 116 -9.58 2.98 7.93
C GLU A 116 -8.90 4.35 7.97
N VAL A 117 -8.62 4.88 9.17
CA VAL A 117 -7.91 6.16 9.32
C VAL A 117 -6.50 6.08 8.73
N GLU A 118 -5.76 4.99 8.95
CA GLU A 118 -4.43 4.78 8.37
C GLU A 118 -4.49 4.69 6.84
N ASN A 119 -5.47 3.96 6.30
CA ASN A 119 -5.71 3.90 4.86
C ASN A 119 -6.04 5.28 4.26
N ARG A 120 -6.80 6.12 4.97
CA ARG A 120 -7.08 7.50 4.51
C ARG A 120 -5.86 8.39 4.53
N ILE A 121 -5.00 8.28 5.55
CA ILE A 121 -3.72 9.00 5.58
C ILE A 121 -2.84 8.60 4.38
N ILE A 122 -2.78 7.30 4.08
CA ILE A 122 -2.06 6.77 2.91
C ILE A 122 -2.65 7.33 1.61
N ALA A 123 -3.97 7.20 1.42
CA ALA A 123 -4.65 7.62 0.21
C ALA A 123 -4.52 9.13 -0.08
N LEU A 124 -4.41 9.95 0.97
CA LEU A 124 -4.18 11.39 0.86
C LEU A 124 -2.69 11.77 0.71
N GLY A 125 -1.77 10.80 0.72
CA GLY A 125 -0.33 11.05 0.67
C GLY A 125 0.21 11.79 1.89
N GLN A 126 -0.50 11.76 3.02
CA GLN A 126 -0.14 12.47 4.25
C GLN A 126 0.78 11.65 5.15
N GLN A 127 1.44 10.63 4.61
CA GLN A 127 2.37 9.83 5.40
C GLN A 127 3.55 10.69 5.87
N GLY A 128 3.80 10.72 7.18
CA GLY A 128 4.99 11.36 7.73
C GLY A 128 6.25 10.56 7.38
N PRO A 129 7.45 11.19 7.37
CA PRO A 129 8.72 10.53 7.06
C PRO A 129 9.10 9.42 8.06
N ALA A 130 8.47 9.41 9.24
CA ALA A 130 8.67 8.43 10.31
C ALA A 130 7.46 7.50 10.49
N SER A 131 6.48 7.50 9.57
CA SER A 131 5.49 6.43 9.59
C SER A 131 6.26 5.15 9.36
N PRO A 132 6.29 4.18 10.31
CA PRO A 132 6.78 2.87 9.97
C PRO A 132 5.98 2.48 8.73
N HIS A 133 6.69 2.08 7.67
CA HIS A 133 6.05 1.35 6.58
C HIS A 133 5.42 0.14 7.25
N HIS A 134 4.18 0.29 7.72
CA HIS A 134 3.35 -0.84 8.05
C HIS A 134 3.30 -1.57 6.74
N ASP A 135 3.96 -2.73 6.69
CA ASP A 135 3.85 -3.66 5.57
C ASP A 135 2.37 -3.70 5.23
N SER A 136 2.03 -3.13 4.08
CA SER A 136 0.65 -3.07 3.65
C SER A 136 0.09 -4.49 3.63
N ALA A 137 -1.22 -4.67 3.72
CA ALA A 137 -1.78 -6.02 3.56
C ALA A 137 -1.28 -6.67 2.26
N MET A 138 -1.04 -5.87 1.22
CA MET A 138 -0.40 -6.30 -0.02
C MET A 138 1.07 -6.67 0.19
N ASP A 139 1.88 -5.87 0.87
CA ASP A 139 3.29 -6.19 1.13
C ASP A 139 3.41 -7.52 1.89
N ARG A 140 2.55 -7.76 2.88
CA ARG A 140 2.51 -9.01 3.65
C ARG A 140 2.09 -10.18 2.76
N LEU A 141 1.07 -9.98 1.94
CA LEU A 141 0.60 -10.99 1.00
C LEU A 141 1.69 -11.34 -0.02
N GLU A 142 2.32 -10.34 -0.61
CA GLU A 142 3.41 -10.51 -1.57
C GLU A 142 4.61 -11.20 -0.93
N LYS A 143 4.96 -10.87 0.33
CA LYS A 143 6.01 -11.57 1.08
C LYS A 143 5.64 -13.04 1.30
N ALA A 144 4.41 -13.33 1.70
CA ALA A 144 3.91 -14.69 1.92
C ALA A 144 3.84 -15.51 0.62
N LEU A 145 3.54 -14.86 -0.50
CA LEU A 145 3.53 -15.45 -1.83
C LEU A 145 4.93 -15.47 -2.49
N HIS A 146 5.97 -15.02 -1.78
CA HIS A 146 7.33 -14.88 -2.28
C HIS A 146 7.46 -14.05 -3.56
N CYS A 147 6.54 -13.10 -3.77
CA CYS A 147 6.56 -12.16 -4.88
C CYS A 147 6.83 -10.72 -4.44
N PHE A 148 7.17 -10.45 -3.18
CA PHE A 148 7.50 -9.09 -2.75
C PHE A 148 8.68 -8.50 -3.53
N ASN A 149 8.53 -7.26 -4.01
CA ASN A 149 9.53 -6.56 -4.82
C ASN A 149 10.02 -7.35 -6.04
N TRP A 150 9.13 -8.11 -6.67
CA TRP A 150 9.46 -8.81 -7.91
C TRP A 150 9.91 -7.81 -9.02
N PRO A 151 10.83 -8.20 -9.92
CA PRO A 151 11.40 -7.28 -10.91
C PRO A 151 10.35 -6.74 -11.89
N GLN A 152 10.09 -5.43 -11.83
CA GLN A 152 9.07 -4.76 -12.65
C GLN A 152 9.67 -3.82 -13.68
N ASN A 153 9.07 -3.76 -14.86
CA ASN A 153 9.33 -2.70 -15.83
C ASN A 153 8.64 -1.41 -15.37
N LYS A 154 9.39 -0.52 -14.69
CA LYS A 154 8.86 0.75 -14.14
C LYS A 154 8.48 1.78 -15.20
N SER A 155 8.95 1.61 -16.43
CA SER A 155 8.61 2.47 -17.57
C SER A 155 7.26 2.09 -18.18
N PHE A 156 6.62 1.02 -17.69
CA PHE A 156 5.40 0.48 -18.25
C PHE A 156 4.15 1.14 -17.64
N HIS A 157 3.34 1.77 -18.49
CA HIS A 157 2.04 2.32 -18.11
C HIS A 157 0.91 1.31 -18.37
N VAL A 158 0.38 0.70 -17.30
CA VAL A 158 -0.63 -0.38 -17.32
C VAL A 158 -1.95 -0.02 -18.02
N GLN A 159 -2.24 1.26 -18.28
CA GLN A 159 -3.58 1.71 -18.65
C GLN A 159 -4.07 1.28 -20.05
N SER A 160 -3.20 0.73 -20.91
CA SER A 160 -3.58 0.38 -22.30
C SER A 160 -3.51 -1.12 -22.64
N ILE A 161 -3.08 -1.99 -21.71
CA ILE A 161 -2.91 -3.42 -21.98
C ILE A 161 -3.78 -4.25 -21.05
N ASN A 162 -4.60 -5.10 -21.63
CA ASN A 162 -5.36 -6.08 -20.88
C ASN A 162 -4.46 -7.28 -20.52
N PRO A 163 -4.18 -7.55 -19.23
CA PRO A 163 -3.33 -8.68 -18.82
C PRO A 163 -3.91 -10.05 -19.20
N ARG A 164 -5.17 -10.10 -19.65
CA ARG A 164 -5.83 -11.32 -20.15
C ARG A 164 -5.64 -11.54 -21.65
N ASP A 165 -4.94 -10.66 -22.36
CA ASP A 165 -4.62 -10.89 -23.75
C ASP A 165 -3.78 -12.18 -23.90
N ALA A 166 -3.93 -12.85 -25.04
CA ALA A 166 -3.50 -14.24 -25.21
C ALA A 166 -1.99 -14.41 -25.00
N GLU A 167 -1.18 -13.45 -25.47
CA GLU A 167 0.28 -13.48 -25.34
C GLU A 167 0.76 -13.42 -23.88
N PHE A 168 0.06 -12.69 -22.99
CA PHE A 168 0.38 -12.66 -21.56
C PHE A 168 -0.09 -13.95 -20.88
N SER A 169 -1.28 -14.41 -21.22
CA SER A 169 -1.89 -15.61 -20.64
C SER A 169 -1.16 -16.90 -21.01
N LEU A 170 -0.74 -17.04 -22.27
CA LEU A 170 0.01 -18.21 -22.76
C LEU A 170 1.39 -18.32 -22.11
N LEU A 171 2.07 -17.19 -21.92
CA LEU A 171 3.37 -17.17 -21.27
C LEU A 171 3.27 -17.22 -19.74
N GLY A 172 2.13 -16.84 -19.16
CA GLY A 172 1.94 -16.72 -17.72
C GLY A 172 2.68 -15.51 -17.14
N VAL A 173 2.70 -14.39 -17.88
CA VAL A 173 3.44 -13.16 -17.52
C VAL A 173 2.47 -11.99 -17.33
N LEU A 174 2.83 -11.03 -16.49
CA LEU A 174 2.08 -9.77 -16.38
C LEU A 174 2.66 -8.70 -17.31
N PRO A 175 1.87 -7.70 -17.75
CA PRO A 175 2.35 -6.64 -18.62
C PRO A 175 3.52 -5.80 -18.06
N ASN A 176 3.64 -5.73 -16.74
CA ASN A 176 4.74 -5.04 -16.07
C ASN A 176 5.91 -5.97 -15.68
N PHE A 177 5.93 -7.22 -16.16
CA PHE A 177 7.10 -8.10 -16.03
C PHE A 177 8.33 -7.42 -16.62
N ASP A 178 9.45 -7.46 -15.89
CA ASP A 178 10.70 -7.13 -16.53
C ASP A 178 11.03 -8.20 -17.60
N LYS A 179 11.95 -7.84 -18.49
CA LYS A 179 12.37 -8.70 -19.59
C LYS A 179 12.92 -10.05 -19.09
N SER A 180 13.68 -10.04 -17.99
CA SER A 180 14.29 -11.27 -17.47
C SER A 180 13.24 -12.26 -16.95
N LEU A 181 12.21 -11.77 -16.24
CA LEU A 181 11.11 -12.59 -15.76
C LEU A 181 10.22 -13.09 -16.90
N THR A 182 10.03 -12.28 -17.94
CA THR A 182 9.30 -12.67 -19.15
C THR A 182 10.00 -13.82 -19.88
N LEU A 183 11.31 -13.71 -20.11
CA LEU A 183 12.11 -14.77 -20.72
C LEU A 183 12.15 -16.03 -19.86
N PHE A 184 12.31 -15.86 -18.54
CA PHE A 184 12.24 -16.98 -17.60
C PHE A 184 10.92 -17.75 -17.75
N ALA A 185 9.79 -17.06 -17.75
CA ALA A 185 8.48 -17.68 -17.91
C ALA A 185 8.35 -18.40 -19.26
N TYR A 186 8.77 -17.77 -20.36
CA TYR A 186 8.82 -18.39 -21.69
C TYR A 186 9.61 -19.71 -21.68
N TYR A 187 10.85 -19.72 -21.16
CA TYR A 187 11.65 -20.94 -21.12
C TYR A 187 11.02 -22.02 -20.24
N ARG A 188 10.40 -21.65 -19.12
CA ARG A 188 9.65 -22.59 -18.28
C ARG A 188 8.47 -23.21 -19.02
N GLN A 189 7.71 -22.41 -19.78
CA GLN A 189 6.60 -22.93 -20.59
C GLN A 189 7.09 -23.85 -21.71
N CYS A 190 8.21 -23.52 -22.37
CA CYS A 190 8.82 -24.37 -23.38
C CYS A 190 9.31 -25.71 -22.82
N LEU A 191 9.70 -25.78 -21.55
CA LEU A 191 10.06 -27.02 -20.86
C LEU A 191 8.84 -27.87 -20.51
N ILE A 192 7.75 -27.22 -20.07
CA ILE A 192 6.51 -27.91 -19.66
C ILE A 192 5.70 -28.35 -20.87
N TRP A 193 5.68 -27.54 -21.93
CA TRP A 193 4.84 -27.73 -23.11
C TRP A 193 5.62 -27.65 -24.43
N PRO A 194 6.60 -28.54 -24.65
CA PRO A 194 7.53 -28.45 -25.77
C PRO A 194 6.86 -28.54 -27.14
N THR A 195 5.76 -29.29 -27.28
CA THR A 195 5.00 -29.44 -28.53
C THR A 195 4.44 -28.11 -29.05
N ASN A 196 4.27 -27.11 -28.19
CA ASN A 196 3.71 -25.80 -28.54
C ASN A 196 4.76 -24.69 -28.49
N ARG A 197 6.05 -25.04 -28.60
CA ARG A 197 7.14 -24.06 -28.59
C ARG A 197 6.93 -22.93 -29.61
N LYS A 198 6.49 -23.24 -30.84
CA LYS A 198 6.19 -22.22 -31.86
C LYS A 198 5.13 -21.21 -31.39
N LEU A 199 4.02 -21.70 -30.85
CA LEU A 199 2.95 -20.85 -30.30
C LEU A 199 3.46 -19.97 -29.14
N LEU A 200 4.33 -20.51 -28.29
CA LEU A 200 4.95 -19.76 -27.18
C LEU A 200 5.93 -18.70 -27.69
N THR A 201 6.68 -18.99 -28.75
CA THR A 201 7.59 -18.02 -29.40
C THR A 201 6.81 -16.90 -30.08
N ASP A 202 5.71 -17.22 -30.76
CA ASP A 202 4.79 -16.23 -31.33
C ASP A 202 4.20 -15.33 -30.23
N ALA A 203 3.82 -15.90 -29.08
CA ALA A 203 3.39 -15.14 -27.91
C ALA A 203 4.50 -14.22 -27.38
N LEU A 204 5.75 -14.68 -27.35
CA LEU A 204 6.90 -13.87 -26.94
C LEU A 204 7.13 -12.67 -27.87
N ALA A 205 7.05 -12.88 -29.19
CA ALA A 205 7.18 -11.81 -30.18
C ALA A 205 6.04 -10.78 -30.07
N ASN A 206 4.80 -11.26 -29.89
CA ASN A 206 3.63 -10.37 -29.71
C ASN A 206 3.72 -9.57 -28.40
N ASN A 207 4.22 -10.19 -27.33
CA ASN A 207 4.49 -9.52 -26.06
C ASN A 207 5.54 -8.39 -26.27
N ALA A 208 6.68 -8.71 -26.87
CA ALA A 208 7.73 -7.72 -27.17
C ALA A 208 7.22 -6.53 -28.00
N LYS A 209 6.46 -6.82 -29.06
CA LYS A 209 5.85 -5.81 -29.93
C LYS A 209 4.93 -4.86 -29.17
N ARG A 210 4.11 -5.38 -28.24
CA ARG A 210 3.18 -4.56 -27.46
C ARG A 210 3.87 -3.71 -26.41
N LEU A 211 4.94 -4.23 -25.83
CA LEU A 211 5.75 -3.51 -24.86
C LEU A 211 6.70 -2.50 -25.53
N GLY A 212 6.93 -2.62 -26.85
CA GLY A 212 7.94 -1.84 -27.56
C GLY A 212 9.36 -2.20 -27.10
N ASP A 213 9.59 -3.47 -26.75
CA ASP A 213 10.87 -3.96 -26.22
C ASP A 213 11.67 -4.64 -27.34
N ASP A 214 12.58 -3.89 -27.95
CA ASP A 214 13.42 -4.35 -29.07
C ASP A 214 14.34 -5.52 -28.67
N GLU A 215 14.81 -5.54 -27.42
CA GLU A 215 15.69 -6.61 -26.94
C GLU A 215 14.91 -7.91 -26.76
N LEU A 216 13.68 -7.84 -26.24
CA LEU A 216 12.79 -8.99 -26.14
C LEU A 216 12.38 -9.49 -27.54
N MET A 217 12.18 -8.58 -28.50
CA MET A 217 11.87 -8.91 -29.90
C MET A 217 13.03 -9.64 -30.58
N LEU A 218 14.27 -9.19 -30.34
CA LEU A 218 15.46 -9.87 -30.81
C LEU A 218 15.54 -11.30 -30.27
N GLN A 219 15.26 -11.50 -28.98
CA GLN A 219 15.26 -12.84 -28.37
C GLN A 219 14.19 -13.75 -28.98
N ALA A 220 12.98 -13.25 -29.21
CA ALA A 220 11.93 -14.02 -29.88
C ALA A 220 12.36 -14.48 -31.28
N THR A 221 13.02 -13.61 -32.04
CA THR A 221 13.54 -13.91 -33.39
C THR A 221 14.63 -14.98 -33.38
N VAL A 222 15.54 -14.92 -32.39
CA VAL A 222 16.59 -15.94 -32.19
C VAL A 222 15.96 -17.30 -31.84
N GLU A 223 14.94 -17.32 -30.99
CA GLU A 223 14.24 -18.54 -30.61
C GLU A 223 13.44 -19.15 -31.77
N GLU A 224 12.79 -18.31 -32.59
CA GLU A 224 12.08 -18.74 -33.80
C GLU A 224 13.05 -19.43 -34.78
N SER A 225 14.23 -18.84 -34.99
CA SER A 225 15.27 -19.41 -35.85
C SER A 225 15.73 -20.80 -35.39
N LYS A 226 15.77 -21.07 -34.08
CA LYS A 226 16.12 -22.39 -33.52
C LYS A 226 15.04 -23.45 -33.79
N ILE A 227 13.79 -23.03 -33.94
CA ILE A 227 12.66 -23.93 -34.22
C ILE A 227 12.69 -24.33 -35.69
N ASP A 228 12.92 -23.36 -36.58
CA ASP A 228 12.95 -23.60 -38.03
C ASP A 228 14.24 -24.33 -38.48
N HIS A 229 15.33 -24.18 -37.74
CA HIS A 229 16.63 -24.81 -38.02
C HIS A 229 17.22 -25.54 -36.80
N PRO A 230 16.69 -26.72 -36.42
CA PRO A 230 17.10 -27.44 -35.20
C PRO A 230 18.55 -27.96 -35.18
N GLY A 231 19.31 -27.79 -36.27
CA GLY A 231 20.69 -28.29 -36.43
C GLY A 231 21.81 -27.24 -36.55
N ALA A 232 21.51 -25.94 -36.49
CA ALA A 232 22.52 -24.90 -36.74
C ALA A 232 23.53 -24.67 -35.59
N ALA A 233 23.32 -25.28 -34.41
CA ALA A 233 24.14 -25.02 -33.22
C ALA A 233 25.38 -25.92 -33.07
N VAL A 234 25.67 -26.84 -33.99
CA VAL A 234 26.76 -27.85 -33.82
C VAL A 234 27.97 -27.66 -34.74
N ILE A 235 27.97 -26.69 -35.67
CA ILE A 235 29.11 -26.48 -36.58
C ILE A 235 29.83 -25.16 -36.24
N ALA A 236 30.49 -25.11 -35.08
CA ALA A 236 31.44 -24.04 -34.77
C ALA A 236 32.73 -24.52 -34.08
N ASN A 237 32.89 -25.83 -33.86
CA ASN A 237 34.12 -26.42 -33.33
C ASN A 237 34.41 -27.74 -34.05
N GLY A 238 35.19 -27.67 -35.13
CA GLY A 238 35.63 -28.84 -35.87
C GLY A 238 36.63 -28.44 -36.95
N ASP A 239 37.90 -28.67 -36.63
CA ASP A 239 39.03 -28.93 -37.54
C ASP A 239 39.59 -27.77 -38.36
N ASN A 240 40.54 -27.05 -37.74
CA ASN A 240 41.76 -26.62 -38.43
C ASN A 240 42.92 -27.43 -37.84
N ASP A 241 43.13 -28.63 -38.37
CA ASP A 241 44.42 -29.30 -38.33
C ASP A 241 44.83 -29.61 -39.78
N ASP A 242 46.14 -29.59 -40.01
CA ASP A 242 46.87 -29.75 -41.28
C ASP A 242 46.99 -28.54 -42.23
N THR A 243 48.12 -27.84 -42.12
CA THR A 243 49.22 -27.99 -43.10
C THR A 243 50.44 -27.12 -42.74
N ALA A 244 51.52 -27.75 -42.28
CA ALA A 244 52.88 -27.23 -42.44
C ALA A 244 53.87 -28.41 -42.49
N MET A 245 54.29 -28.75 -43.71
CA MET A 245 55.53 -29.45 -44.00
C MET A 245 56.36 -28.56 -44.93
#